data_AF-A0A385ESV1-F1
#
_entry.id   AF-A0A385ESV1-F1
#
_cell.length_a   1.000
_cell.length_b   1.000
_cell.length_c   1.000
_cell.angle_alpha   90.00
_cell.angle_beta   90.00
_cell.angle_gamma   90.00
#
_symmetry.space_group_name_H-M   'P 1'
#
loop_
_entity.id
_entity.type
_entity.pdbx_description
1 polymer ?
#
loop_
_entity_poly.entity_id
_entity_poly.type
_entity_poly.pdbx_seq_one_letter_code
_entity_poly.pdbx_strand_id
1 'polypeptide(L)'
;MNAVTHFDFKSRSVRIVLDDNQEPWFCLTDVCKALDISRSSDLLQIQRGDVKNETPKRNGALDSKGVADYHTPTNGGIQKLKFINEPNLYRIIFRSNKTEALNFQNWVFAEVLPSIRKTGSYSARQSAYEELNRLCMQEKVSKDKGTFHSLGMHRRKYEKHLNAKRIQTCKANLQIAFDGLHHE
;
A
#
# COMPACT_ATOMS: atom_id res chain seq x y z
N MET A 1 -27.42 4.38 -2.33
CA MET A 1 -26.28 5.32 -2.36
C MET A 1 -25.15 4.66 -1.60
N ASN A 2 -24.07 4.29 -2.27
CA ASN A 2 -22.96 3.62 -1.60
C ASN A 2 -22.17 4.68 -0.83
N ALA A 3 -21.89 4.42 0.44
CA ALA A 3 -21.14 5.33 1.29
C ALA A 3 -19.71 5.46 0.76
N VAL A 4 -19.24 6.70 0.60
CA VAL A 4 -17.86 6.99 0.18
C VAL A 4 -17.02 7.09 1.44
N THR A 5 -16.06 6.19 1.59
CA THR A 5 -15.05 6.22 2.65
C THR A 5 -13.75 6.80 2.11
N HIS A 6 -12.86 7.21 3.00
CA HIS A 6 -11.56 7.76 2.64
C HIS A 6 -10.46 6.84 3.18
N PHE A 7 -9.50 6.51 2.33
CA PHE A 7 -8.28 5.81 2.72
C PHE A 7 -7.11 6.78 2.66
N ASP A 8 -6.52 7.08 3.80
CA ASP A 8 -5.41 8.02 3.91
C ASP A 8 -4.07 7.28 3.88
N PHE A 9 -3.31 7.48 2.79
CA PHE A 9 -1.96 6.97 2.67
C PHE A 9 -0.95 8.13 2.65
N LYS A 10 -0.16 8.28 3.74
CA LYS A 10 0.91 9.29 3.84
C LYS A 10 0.46 10.71 3.40
N SER A 11 -0.66 11.18 3.96
CA SER A 11 -1.28 12.48 3.65
C SER A 11 -1.91 12.60 2.26
N ARG A 12 -2.07 11.51 1.52
CA ARG A 12 -2.84 11.44 0.28
C ARG A 12 -4.09 10.60 0.52
N SER A 13 -5.25 11.25 0.45
CA SER A 13 -6.54 10.60 0.62
C SER A 13 -7.03 10.02 -0.71
N VAL A 14 -7.40 8.75 -0.71
CA VAL A 14 -8.04 8.07 -1.84
C VAL A 14 -9.46 7.72 -1.43
N ARG A 15 -10.44 8.24 -2.19
CA ARG A 15 -11.85 7.87 -1.96
C ARG A 15 -12.11 6.43 -2.37
N ILE A 16 -12.82 5.71 -1.51
CA ILE A 16 -13.21 4.32 -1.69
C ILE A 16 -14.73 4.22 -1.64
N VAL A 17 -15.28 3.37 -2.49
CA VAL A 17 -16.69 2.96 -2.46
C VAL A 17 -16.71 1.45 -2.36
N LEU A 18 -17.55 0.90 -1.48
CA LEU A 18 -17.81 -0.53 -1.44
C LEU A 18 -18.98 -0.86 -2.37
N ASP A 19 -18.88 -1.96 -3.11
CA ASP A 19 -19.99 -2.51 -3.88
C ASP A 19 -20.87 -3.45 -3.05
N ASP A 20 -21.87 -4.06 -3.69
CA ASP A 20 -22.82 -4.97 -3.05
C ASP A 20 -22.14 -6.26 -2.52
N ASN A 21 -20.96 -6.59 -3.03
CA ASN A 21 -20.15 -7.73 -2.58
C ASN A 21 -19.11 -7.34 -1.52
N GLN A 22 -19.15 -6.10 -1.02
CA GLN A 22 -18.16 -5.51 -0.12
C GLN A 22 -16.74 -5.38 -0.73
N GLU A 23 -16.64 -5.42 -2.06
CA GLU A 23 -15.36 -5.23 -2.75
C GLU A 23 -15.04 -3.73 -2.88
N PRO A 24 -13.77 -3.32 -2.66
CA PRO A 24 -13.39 -1.92 -2.71
C PRO A 24 -13.17 -1.42 -4.14
N TRP A 25 -13.80 -0.29 -4.43
CA TRP A 25 -13.60 0.49 -5.64
C TRP A 25 -12.88 1.79 -5.29
N PHE A 26 -11.84 2.13 -6.04
CA PHE A 26 -10.94 3.25 -5.75
C PHE A 26 -11.13 4.38 -6.74
N CYS A 27 -11.21 5.63 -6.25
CA CYS A 27 -11.36 6.78 -7.13
C CYS A 27 -10.12 6.97 -8.00
N LEU A 28 -10.29 6.87 -9.33
CA LEU A 28 -9.19 6.91 -10.28
C LEU A 28 -8.42 8.23 -10.23
N THR A 29 -9.13 9.34 -10.09
CA THR A 29 -8.52 10.67 -10.04
C THR A 29 -7.60 10.81 -8.83
N ASP A 30 -7.98 10.25 -7.68
CA ASP A 30 -7.19 10.34 -6.46
C ASP A 30 -5.96 9.43 -6.54
N VAL A 31 -6.12 8.22 -7.10
CA VAL A 31 -5.00 7.31 -7.38
C VAL A 31 -3.99 7.95 -8.35
N CYS A 32 -4.48 8.61 -9.41
CA CYS A 32 -3.61 9.31 -10.36
C CYS A 32 -2.84 10.44 -9.67
N LYS A 33 -3.50 11.23 -8.81
CA LYS A 33 -2.82 12.26 -8.02
C LYS A 33 -1.79 11.68 -7.06
N ALA A 34 -2.09 10.54 -6.44
CA ALA A 34 -1.17 9.90 -5.51
C ALA A 34 0.10 9.37 -6.19
N LEU A 35 0.01 9.02 -7.48
CA LEU A 35 1.11 8.51 -8.30
C LEU A 35 1.66 9.54 -9.30
N ASP A 36 1.30 10.82 -9.15
CA ASP A 36 1.57 11.92 -10.09
C ASP A 36 1.39 11.54 -11.58
N ILE A 37 0.31 10.84 -11.89
CA ILE A 37 -0.09 10.52 -13.25
C ILE A 37 -0.87 11.72 -13.80
N SER A 38 -0.27 12.45 -14.73
CA SER A 38 -0.80 13.73 -15.23
C SER A 38 -2.18 13.61 -15.87
N ARG A 39 -2.48 12.49 -16.53
CA ARG A 39 -3.73 12.28 -17.26
C ARG A 39 -4.31 10.91 -16.97
N SER A 40 -5.40 10.87 -16.21
CA SER A 40 -6.18 9.65 -15.98
C SER A 40 -6.79 9.09 -17.28
N SER A 41 -7.03 9.94 -18.28
CA SER A 41 -7.51 9.55 -19.61
C SER A 41 -6.55 8.62 -20.34
N ASP A 42 -5.25 8.73 -20.08
CA ASP A 42 -4.24 7.88 -20.74
C ASP A 42 -4.38 6.43 -20.28
N LEU A 43 -4.72 6.21 -19.00
CA LEU A 43 -5.00 4.88 -18.44
C LEU A 43 -6.34 4.29 -18.91
N LEU A 44 -7.26 5.14 -19.34
CA LEU A 44 -8.58 4.75 -19.82
C LEU A 44 -8.60 4.52 -21.33
N GLN A 45 -7.46 4.64 -22.02
CA GLN A 45 -7.34 4.25 -23.42
C GLN A 45 -7.43 2.71 -23.52
N ILE A 46 -8.68 2.25 -23.51
CA ILE A 46 -9.10 0.91 -23.89
C ILE A 46 -8.40 0.59 -25.22
N GLN A 47 -7.91 -0.65 -25.37
CA GLN A 47 -7.59 -1.23 -26.67
C GLN A 47 -8.85 -1.22 -27.54
N ARG A 48 -9.23 -0.06 -28.09
CA ARG A 48 -10.08 0.00 -29.26
C ARG A 48 -9.22 -0.59 -30.36
N GLY A 49 -9.64 -1.74 -30.87
CA GLY A 49 -8.97 -2.39 -31.99
C GLY A 49 -8.69 -1.38 -33.11
N ASP A 50 -7.56 -1.61 -33.78
CA ASP A 50 -7.20 -1.01 -35.06
C ASP A 50 -6.96 0.52 -35.08
N VAL A 51 -5.72 0.92 -34.75
CA VAL A 51 -5.07 2.00 -35.48
C VAL A 51 -3.85 1.39 -36.19
N LYS A 52 -4.01 1.17 -37.50
CA LYS A 52 -3.06 0.45 -38.35
C LYS A 52 -1.65 1.06 -38.45
N ASN A 53 -1.36 2.23 -37.87
CA ASN A 53 -0.05 2.89 -38.05
C ASN A 53 0.43 3.74 -36.86
N GLU A 54 -0.12 3.58 -35.66
CA GLU A 54 0.42 4.26 -34.48
C GLU A 54 0.91 3.23 -33.47
N THR A 55 2.15 3.39 -33.02
CA THR A 55 2.72 2.59 -31.93
C THR A 55 1.73 2.68 -30.76
N PRO A 56 1.16 1.57 -30.26
CA PRO A 56 0.20 1.61 -29.17
C PRO A 56 0.86 2.40 -28.05
N LYS A 57 0.27 3.55 -27.66
CA LYS A 57 0.79 4.36 -26.57
C LYS A 57 1.07 3.40 -25.43
N ARG A 58 2.34 3.29 -25.05
CA ARG A 58 2.91 2.30 -24.12
C ARG A 58 2.24 2.29 -22.73
N ASN A 59 1.24 3.12 -22.49
CA ASN A 59 0.80 3.56 -21.18
C ASN A 59 -0.69 3.27 -20.95
N GLY A 60 -1.03 1.98 -20.88
CA GLY A 60 -2.05 1.49 -19.95
C GLY A 60 -3.45 1.23 -20.52
N ALA A 61 -3.73 -0.03 -20.89
CA ALA A 61 -5.10 -0.52 -20.90
C ALA A 61 -5.44 -0.99 -19.47
N LEU A 62 -6.33 -0.24 -18.80
CA LEU A 62 -7.13 -0.80 -17.70
C LEU A 62 -8.14 -1.78 -18.30
N ASP A 63 -8.48 -2.83 -17.55
CA ASP A 63 -9.58 -3.71 -17.95
C ASP A 63 -10.88 -2.92 -17.88
N SER A 64 -11.63 -2.86 -18.99
CA SER A 64 -12.89 -2.12 -19.07
C SER A 64 -13.94 -2.66 -18.10
N LYS A 65 -13.88 -3.96 -17.75
CA LYS A 65 -14.78 -4.57 -16.77
C LYS A 65 -14.54 -4.07 -15.35
N GLY A 66 -13.33 -3.58 -15.06
CA GLY A 66 -12.93 -3.08 -13.75
C GLY A 66 -12.97 -1.55 -13.64
N VAL A 67 -13.75 -0.87 -14.48
CA VAL A 67 -13.95 0.58 -14.46
C VAL A 67 -15.44 0.87 -14.37
N ALA A 68 -15.85 1.62 -13.37
CA ALA A 68 -17.24 2.01 -13.17
C ALA A 68 -17.32 3.50 -12.80
N ASP A 69 -18.50 4.07 -13.02
CA ASP A 69 -18.76 5.45 -12.66
C ASP A 69 -19.64 5.50 -11.40
N TYR A 70 -19.26 6.32 -10.43
CA TYR A 70 -20.07 6.57 -9.23
C TYR A 70 -20.39 8.05 -9.09
N HIS A 71 -21.60 8.34 -8.60
CA HIS A 71 -22.00 9.68 -8.20
C HIS A 71 -21.41 9.98 -6.82
N THR A 72 -20.47 10.91 -6.78
CA THR A 72 -19.72 11.23 -5.57
C THR A 72 -19.93 12.71 -5.22
N PRO A 73 -20.26 13.04 -3.96
CA PRO A 73 -20.30 14.43 -3.52
C PRO A 73 -18.88 15.02 -3.57
N THR A 74 -18.74 16.15 -4.24
CA THR A 74 -17.51 16.93 -4.32
C THR A 74 -17.79 18.37 -3.89
N ASN A 75 -16.75 19.19 -3.74
CA ASN A 75 -16.90 20.60 -3.40
C ASN A 75 -17.70 21.39 -4.46
N GLY A 76 -17.80 20.88 -5.69
CA GLY A 76 -18.61 21.43 -6.77
C GLY A 76 -19.97 20.76 -6.94
N GLY A 77 -20.46 20.04 -5.94
CA GLY A 77 -21.70 19.26 -6.00
C GLY A 77 -21.50 17.79 -6.34
N ILE A 78 -22.59 17.08 -6.63
CA ILE A 78 -22.55 15.66 -6.99
C ILE A 78 -21.99 15.52 -8.41
N GLN A 79 -20.83 14.89 -8.53
CA GLN A 79 -20.16 14.67 -9.81
C GLN A 79 -20.04 13.18 -10.10
N LYS A 80 -20.09 12.83 -11.39
CA LYS A 80 -19.85 11.48 -11.87
C LYS A 80 -18.35 11.26 -11.99
N LEU A 81 -17.78 10.45 -11.11
CA LEU A 81 -16.34 10.15 -11.08
C LEU A 81 -16.08 8.70 -11.45
N LYS A 82 -14.91 8.45 -12.04
CA LYS A 82 -14.45 7.12 -12.39
C LYS A 82 -13.79 6.45 -11.20
N PHE A 83 -14.19 5.22 -10.95
CA PHE A 83 -13.60 4.32 -9.99
C PHE A 83 -13.06 3.08 -10.69
N ILE A 84 -12.04 2.49 -10.09
CA ILE A 84 -11.39 1.27 -10.57
C ILE A 84 -11.46 0.21 -9.49
N ASN A 85 -11.60 -1.04 -9.90
CA ASN A 85 -11.49 -2.17 -8.98
C ASN A 85 -10.02 -2.41 -8.57
N GLU A 86 -9.84 -3.25 -7.56
CA GLU A 86 -8.53 -3.60 -7.02
C GLU A 86 -7.53 -4.18 -8.06
N PRO A 87 -7.93 -5.10 -8.97
CA PRO A 87 -7.05 -5.54 -10.05
C PRO A 87 -6.51 -4.40 -10.92
N ASN A 88 -7.35 -3.42 -11.26
CA ASN A 88 -6.93 -2.25 -12.04
C ASN A 88 -6.04 -1.31 -11.22
N LEU A 89 -6.28 -1.16 -9.92
CA LEU A 89 -5.39 -0.43 -9.02
C LEU A 89 -3.97 -1.03 -9.04
N TYR A 90 -3.86 -2.35 -8.88
CA TYR A 90 -2.58 -3.05 -8.94
C TYR A 90 -1.88 -2.88 -10.29
N ARG A 91 -2.61 -2.95 -11.40
CA ARG A 91 -2.05 -2.69 -12.73
C ARG A 91 -1.42 -1.30 -12.84
N ILE A 92 -1.99 -0.28 -12.20
CA ILE A 92 -1.41 1.07 -12.19
C ILE A 92 -0.15 1.10 -11.33
N ILE A 93 -0.23 0.54 -10.12
CA ILE A 93 0.89 0.55 -9.17
C ILE A 93 2.11 -0.18 -9.75
N PHE A 94 1.94 -1.37 -10.32
CA PHE A 94 3.05 -2.16 -10.90
C PHE A 94 3.66 -1.56 -12.17
N ARG A 95 3.00 -0.57 -12.80
CA ARG A 95 3.55 0.17 -13.95
C ARG A 95 4.19 1.50 -13.56
N SER A 96 3.98 1.95 -12.33
CA SER A 96 4.48 3.23 -11.87
C SER A 96 5.92 3.14 -11.39
N ASN A 97 6.74 4.13 -11.73
CA ASN A 97 8.11 4.28 -11.25
C ASN A 97 8.22 5.23 -10.05
N LYS A 98 7.09 5.64 -9.45
CA LYS A 98 7.09 6.54 -8.29
C LYS A 98 7.58 5.82 -7.04
N THR A 99 8.23 6.57 -6.16
CA THR A 99 8.79 6.04 -4.91
C THR A 99 7.76 5.30 -4.05
N GLU A 100 6.54 5.80 -3.98
CA GLU A 100 5.43 5.23 -3.24
C GLU A 100 5.00 3.88 -3.86
N ALA A 101 4.88 3.83 -5.18
CA ALA A 101 4.58 2.59 -5.90
C ALA A 101 5.71 1.58 -5.78
N LEU A 102 6.98 1.99 -5.94
CA LEU A 102 8.14 1.13 -5.80
C LEU A 102 8.26 0.54 -4.39
N ASN A 103 7.94 1.31 -3.34
CA ASN A 103 7.90 0.79 -1.98
C ASN A 103 6.87 -0.33 -1.82
N PHE A 104 5.67 -0.15 -2.37
CA PHE A 104 4.65 -1.19 -2.37
C PHE A 104 5.09 -2.40 -3.20
N GLN A 105 5.60 -2.19 -4.42
CA GLN A 105 6.09 -3.26 -5.29
C GLN A 105 7.18 -4.08 -4.60
N ASN A 106 8.18 -3.41 -4.01
CA ASN A 106 9.28 -4.07 -3.31
C ASN A 106 8.77 -4.91 -2.13
N TRP A 107 7.83 -4.39 -1.34
CA TRP A 107 7.20 -5.15 -0.27
C TRP A 107 6.45 -6.37 -0.81
N VAL A 108 5.65 -6.21 -1.86
CA VAL A 108 4.93 -7.34 -2.48
C VAL A 108 5.90 -8.39 -3.03
N PHE A 109 6.97 -7.97 -3.72
CA PHE A 109 7.92 -8.86 -4.37
C PHE A 109 8.88 -9.56 -3.41
N ALA A 110 9.33 -8.88 -2.36
CA ALA A 110 10.30 -9.42 -1.42
C ALA A 110 9.62 -10.22 -0.29
N GLU A 111 8.40 -9.85 0.10
CA GLU A 111 7.72 -10.39 1.27
C GLU A 111 6.45 -11.16 0.91
N VAL A 112 5.46 -10.51 0.29
CA VAL A 112 4.12 -11.07 0.12
C VAL A 112 4.12 -12.27 -0.82
N LEU A 113 4.56 -12.10 -2.06
CA LEU A 113 4.55 -13.18 -3.07
C LEU A 113 5.47 -14.34 -2.69
N PRO A 114 6.70 -14.12 -2.18
CA PRO A 114 7.55 -15.22 -1.73
C PRO A 114 6.93 -16.00 -0.56
N SER A 115 6.22 -15.33 0.35
CA SER A 115 5.50 -15.99 1.45
C SER A 115 4.39 -16.86 0.91
N ILE A 116 3.48 -16.31 0.09
CA ILE A 116 2.38 -17.05 -0.53
C ILE A 116 2.91 -18.27 -1.31
N ARG A 117 3.99 -18.11 -2.09
CA ARG A 117 4.59 -19.23 -2.84
C ARG A 117 5.12 -20.34 -1.92
N LYS A 118 5.67 -19.99 -0.76
CA LYS A 118 6.31 -20.96 0.17
C LYS A 118 5.30 -21.64 1.09
N THR A 119 4.33 -20.90 1.61
CA THR A 119 3.42 -21.36 2.68
C THR A 119 1.98 -21.54 2.19
N GLY A 120 1.65 -21.05 0.99
CA GLY A 120 0.28 -21.00 0.47
C GLY A 120 -0.54 -19.81 0.99
N SER A 121 0.01 -18.96 1.87
CA SER A 121 -0.72 -17.84 2.48
C SER A 121 0.18 -16.68 2.90
N TYR A 122 -0.42 -15.52 3.14
CA TYR A 122 0.24 -14.37 3.75
C TYR A 122 -0.60 -13.87 4.93
N SER A 123 0.04 -13.66 6.08
CA SER A 123 -0.59 -13.09 7.27
C SER A 123 0.19 -11.85 7.69
N ALA A 124 -0.39 -10.67 7.46
CA ALA A 124 0.20 -9.40 7.85
C ALA A 124 0.46 -9.34 9.37
N ARG A 125 -0.48 -9.90 10.17
CA ARG A 125 -0.34 -10.01 11.61
C ARG A 125 0.88 -10.84 11.99
N GLN A 126 1.06 -12.01 11.36
CA GLN A 126 2.21 -12.88 11.64
C GLN A 126 3.53 -12.19 11.25
N SER A 127 3.60 -11.60 10.06
CA SER A 127 4.80 -10.88 9.60
C SER A 127 5.21 -9.77 10.57
N ALA A 128 4.24 -8.98 11.04
CA ALA A 128 4.50 -7.90 11.99
C ALA A 128 4.95 -8.40 13.38
N TYR A 129 4.39 -9.52 13.87
CA TYR A 129 4.89 -10.15 15.11
C TYR A 129 6.29 -10.76 14.94
N GLU A 130 6.60 -11.35 13.79
CA GLU A 130 7.94 -11.88 13.48
C GLU A 130 8.99 -10.76 13.46
N GLU A 131 8.68 -9.61 12.85
CA GLU A 131 9.56 -8.44 12.87
C GLU A 131 9.78 -7.92 14.30
N LEU A 132 8.70 -7.80 15.10
CA LEU A 132 8.80 -7.40 16.50
C LEU A 132 9.68 -8.36 17.30
N ASN A 133 9.47 -9.68 17.12
CA ASN A 133 10.27 -10.71 17.79
C ASN A 133 11.75 -10.62 17.40
N ARG A 134 12.04 -10.38 16.12
CA ARG A 134 13.42 -10.19 15.62
C ARG A 134 14.09 -9.00 16.26
N LEU A 135 13.40 -7.85 16.35
CA LEU A 135 13.93 -6.65 17.00
C LEU A 135 14.18 -6.87 18.50
N CYS A 136 13.25 -7.55 19.19
CA CYS A 136 13.40 -7.88 20.60
C CYS A 136 14.59 -8.83 20.85
N MET A 137 14.78 -9.83 19.98
CA MET A 137 15.95 -10.73 20.06
C MET A 137 17.26 -10.00 19.80
N GLN A 138 17.32 -9.12 18.79
CA GLN A 138 18.51 -8.29 18.52
C GLN A 138 18.90 -7.43 19.73
N GLU A 139 17.91 -6.84 20.42
CA GLU A 139 18.16 -6.09 21.64
C GLU A 139 18.71 -6.97 22.77
N LYS A 140 18.15 -8.17 22.98
CA LYS A 140 18.63 -9.12 24.01
C LYS A 140 20.07 -9.56 23.73
N VAL A 141 20.37 -10.03 22.52
CA VAL A 141 21.73 -10.42 22.11
C VAL A 141 22.71 -9.25 22.21
N SER A 142 22.25 -8.02 21.95
CA SER A 142 23.09 -6.86 22.15
C SER A 142 23.51 -6.71 23.61
N LYS A 143 22.62 -6.94 24.59
CA LYS A 143 22.92 -6.82 26.04
C LYS A 143 24.11 -7.69 26.44
N ASP A 144 24.18 -8.92 25.91
CA ASP A 144 25.21 -9.91 26.26
C ASP A 144 26.60 -9.60 25.68
N LYS A 145 26.70 -8.90 24.54
CA LYS A 145 27.98 -8.51 23.91
C LYS A 145 28.72 -7.35 24.61
N GLY A 146 28.20 -6.88 25.74
CA GLY A 146 28.58 -5.62 26.37
C GLY A 146 29.74 -5.70 27.36
N THR A 147 30.90 -6.25 27.00
CA THR A 147 32.09 -6.26 27.86
C THR A 147 33.39 -6.26 27.04
N PHE A 148 33.79 -5.13 26.42
CA PHE A 148 35.23 -4.96 26.17
C PHE A 148 35.79 -3.54 25.96
N HIS A 149 35.18 -2.59 25.22
CA HIS A 149 35.86 -1.30 24.89
C HIS A 149 34.95 -0.05 24.91
N SER A 150 35.49 1.08 25.38
CA SER A 150 34.78 2.35 25.64
C SER A 150 34.26 3.08 24.39
N LEU A 151 34.99 3.05 23.26
CA LEU A 151 34.56 3.67 22.00
C LEU A 151 33.33 2.99 21.37
N GLY A 152 33.13 1.70 21.64
CA GLY A 152 31.93 0.97 21.20
C GLY A 152 30.66 1.35 21.96
N MET A 153 30.77 1.96 23.15
CA MET A 153 29.61 2.24 24.01
C MET A 153 28.68 3.32 23.46
N HIS A 154 29.20 4.37 22.82
CA HIS A 154 28.36 5.45 22.27
C HIS A 154 27.50 4.96 21.11
N ARG A 155 28.11 4.25 20.15
CA ARG A 155 27.41 3.62 19.03
C ARG A 155 26.36 2.61 19.51
N ARG A 156 26.70 1.81 20.52
CA ARG A 156 25.77 0.87 21.17
C ARG A 156 24.60 1.56 21.86
N LYS A 157 24.83 2.66 22.60
CA LYS A 157 23.75 3.43 23.24
C LYS A 157 22.77 3.96 22.18
N TYR A 158 23.31 4.48 21.06
CA TYR A 158 22.50 4.94 19.93
C TYR A 158 21.71 3.80 19.29
N GLU A 159 22.34 2.67 18.97
CA GLU A 159 21.68 1.49 18.40
C GLU A 159 20.59 0.93 19.33
N LYS A 160 20.84 0.88 20.63
CA LYS A 160 19.84 0.46 21.63
C LYS A 160 18.66 1.42 21.67
N HIS A 161 18.91 2.73 21.67
CA HIS A 161 17.85 3.74 21.64
C HIS A 161 17.00 3.61 20.36
N LEU A 162 17.65 3.44 19.21
CA LEU A 162 16.97 3.28 17.93
C LEU A 162 16.12 2.00 17.91
N ASN A 163 16.66 0.88 18.38
CA ASN A 163 15.91 -0.39 18.45
C ASN A 163 14.73 -0.30 19.43
N ALA A 164 14.89 0.35 20.58
CA ALA A 164 13.79 0.59 21.52
C ALA A 164 12.67 1.41 20.87
N LYS A 165 13.02 2.48 20.15
CA LYS A 165 12.05 3.30 19.40
C LYS A 165 11.33 2.48 18.32
N ARG A 166 12.06 1.63 17.59
CA ARG A 166 11.49 0.71 16.59
C ARG A 166 10.52 -0.28 17.21
N ILE A 167 10.91 -0.94 18.31
CA ILE A 167 10.06 -1.87 19.05
C ILE A 167 8.78 -1.18 19.53
N GLN A 168 8.89 0.02 20.10
CA GLN A 168 7.73 0.79 20.55
C GLN A 168 6.79 1.14 19.38
N THR A 169 7.37 1.54 18.25
CA THR A 169 6.60 1.87 17.03
C THR A 169 5.90 0.63 16.47
N CYS A 170 6.60 -0.50 16.34
CA CYS A 170 6.01 -1.77 15.87
C CYS A 170 4.88 -2.23 16.80
N LYS A 171 5.05 -2.13 18.12
CA LYS A 171 3.99 -2.46 19.09
C LYS A 171 2.77 -1.55 18.93
N ALA A 172 2.98 -0.24 18.81
CA ALA A 172 1.89 0.71 18.60
C ALA A 172 1.14 0.44 17.29
N ASN A 173 1.86 0.19 16.20
CA ASN A 173 1.27 -0.13 14.90
C ASN A 173 0.47 -1.44 14.94
N LEU A 174 0.99 -2.47 15.63
CA LEU A 174 0.28 -3.74 15.84
C LEU A 174 -1.02 -3.52 16.63
N GLN A 175 -0.97 -2.74 17.71
CA GLN A 175 -2.14 -2.43 18.53
C GLN A 175 -3.21 -1.69 17.71
N ILE A 176 -2.82 -0.63 17.00
CA ILE A 176 -3.73 0.18 16.18
C ILE A 176 -4.33 -0.63 15.02
N ALA A 177 -3.53 -1.47 14.36
CA ALA A 177 -3.97 -2.20 13.17
C ALA A 177 -4.88 -3.39 13.48
N PHE A 178 -4.81 -3.96 14.69
CA PHE A 178 -5.45 -5.24 14.99
C PHE A 178 -6.44 -5.23 16.18
N ASP A 179 -6.48 -4.18 17.00
CA ASP A 179 -7.48 -4.10 18.09
C ASP A 179 -8.88 -3.69 17.63
N GLY A 180 -9.00 -3.07 16.45
CA GLY A 180 -10.29 -2.75 15.84
C GLY A 180 -11.11 -3.97 15.40
N LEU A 181 -10.55 -5.18 15.49
CA LEU A 181 -11.18 -6.44 15.09
C LEU A 181 -11.85 -7.20 16.25
N HIS A 182 -11.92 -6.61 17.44
CA HIS A 182 -12.60 -7.21 18.61
C HIS A 182 -14.04 -6.71 18.84
N HIS A 183 -14.64 -6.07 17.84
CA HIS A 183 -16.07 -5.75 17.84
C HIS A 183 -16.75 -6.35 16.61
N GLU A 184 -17.01 -7.66 16.68
CA GLU A 184 -18.22 -8.35 16.22
C GLU A 184 -18.23 -9.79 16.76
#